data_AF-A0A967HBT0-F1
#
_entry.id   AF-A0A967HBT0-F1
#
_cell.length_a   1.000
_cell.length_b   1.000
_cell.length_c   1.000
_cell.angle_alpha   90.00
_cell.angle_beta   90.00
_cell.angle_gamma   90.00
#
_symmetry.space_group_name_H-M   'P 1'
#
loop_
_entity.id
_entity.type
_entity.pdbx_description
1 polymer ?
#
loop_
_entity_poly.entity_id
_entity_poly.type
_entity_poly.pdbx_seq_one_letter_code
_entity_poly.pdbx_strand_id
1 'polypeptide(L)' 'MNTKRENLVVGLDIGTTKICAIVGALTDEGLDIVGIGTSPSRGLRKGVVINIESTVN' A
#
# COMPACT_ATOMS: atom_id res chain seq x y z
N MET A 1 17.57 16.82 14.53
CA MET A 1 16.88 15.53 14.62
C MET A 1 17.36 14.69 13.45
N ASN A 2 18.08 13.60 13.73
CA ASN A 2 18.65 12.76 12.68
C ASN A 2 17.53 11.87 12.14
N THR A 3 16.93 12.22 11.01
CA THR A 3 15.99 11.35 10.30
C THR A 3 16.80 10.21 9.69
N LYS A 4 17.10 9.19 10.50
CA LYS A 4 17.36 7.86 9.96
C LYS A 4 16.15 7.61 9.05
N ARG A 5 16.38 7.52 7.74
CA ARG A 5 15.41 6.88 6.86
C ARG A 5 15.35 5.46 7.39
N GLU A 6 14.35 5.16 8.21
CA GLU A 6 14.01 3.78 8.50
C GLU A 6 13.89 3.11 7.13
N ASN A 7 14.54 1.97 6.94
CA ASN A 7 14.47 1.23 5.69
C ASN A 7 13.06 0.64 5.60
N LEU A 8 12.11 1.47 5.20
CA LEU A 8 10.72 1.14 5.06
C LEU A 8 10.51 0.43 3.73
N VAL A 9 9.83 -0.71 3.79
CA VAL A 9 9.34 -1.45 2.64
C VAL A 9 7.82 -1.37 2.67
N VAL A 10 7.22 -1.15 1.51
CA VAL A 10 5.76 -1.08 1.37
C VAL A 10 5.30 -2.17 0.40
N GLY A 11 4.41 -3.04 0.87
CA GLY A 11 3.62 -3.91 0.01
C GLY A 11 2.32 -3.22 -0.38
N LEU A 12 2.03 -3.14 -1.67
CA LEU A 12 0.79 -2.56 -2.21
C LEU A 12 0.03 -3.65 -2.98
N ASP A 13 -1.21 -3.90 -2.58
CA ASP A 13 -2.16 -4.77 -3.28
C ASP A 13 -3.33 -3.95 -3.79
N ILE A 14 -3.55 -3.99 -5.11
CA ILE A 14 -4.60 -3.23 -5.79
C ILE A 14 -5.66 -4.22 -6.28
N GLY A 15 -6.56 -4.59 -5.40
CA GLY A 15 -7.72 -5.40 -5.73
C GLY A 15 -8.80 -4.59 -6.46
N THR A 16 -9.66 -5.28 -7.21
CA THR A 16 -10.87 -4.67 -7.81
C THR A 16 -11.92 -4.26 -6.77
N THR A 17 -11.84 -4.80 -5.54
CA THR A 17 -12.76 -4.51 -4.44
C THR A 17 -12.14 -3.58 -3.40
N LYS A 18 -10.84 -3.73 -3.12
CA LYS A 18 -10.13 -3.05 -2.04
C LYS A 18 -8.67 -2.87 -2.43
N ILE A 19 -8.12 -1.72 -2.07
CA ILE A 19 -6.68 -1.44 -2.12
C ILE A 19 -6.14 -1.60 -0.69
N CYS A 20 -5.02 -2.29 -0.54
CA CYS A 20 -4.34 -2.54 0.73
C CYS A 20 -2.88 -2.12 0.63
N ALA A 21 -2.37 -1.46 1.66
CA ALA A 21 -0.96 -1.16 1.82
C ALA A 21 -0.48 -1.70 3.18
N ILE A 22 0.67 -2.35 3.19
CA ILE A 22 1.35 -2.81 4.41
C ILE A 22 2.73 -2.17 4.42
N VAL A 23 3.07 -1.51 5.53
CA VAL A 23 4.36 -0.86 5.75
C VAL A 23 5.14 -1.69 6.76
N GLY A 24 6.34 -2.09 6.39
CA GLY A 24 7.28 -2.76 7.28
C GLY A 24 8.59 -2.00 7.39
N ALA A 25 9.19 -2.01 8.58
CA ALA A 25 10.54 -1.54 8.81
C ALA A 25 11.49 -2.74 8.79
N LEU A 26 12.52 -2.68 7.93
CA LEU A 26 13.57 -3.69 7.90
C LEU A 26 14.49 -3.53 9.12
N THR A 27 14.68 -4.62 9.85
CA THR A 27 15.59 -4.74 10.99
C THR A 27 16.62 -5.85 10.72
N ASP A 28 17.63 -5.97 11.59
CA ASP A 28 18.61 -7.05 11.48
C ASP A 28 18.00 -8.44 11.73
N GLU A 29 16.82 -8.48 12.35
CA GLU A 29 16.09 -9.72 12.71
C GLU A 29 15.00 -10.07 11.68
N GLY A 30 14.65 -9.15 10.78
CA GLY A 30 13.63 -9.38 9.76
C GLY A 30 12.84 -8.13 9.37
N LEU A 31 11.52 -8.26 9.29
CA LEU A 31 10.60 -7.19 8.89
C LEU A 31 9.54 -6.99 9.98
N ASP A 32 9.54 -5.82 10.61
CA ASP A 32 8.51 -5.43 11.58
C ASP A 32 7.38 -4.69 10.88
N ILE A 33 6.13 -5.12 11.06
CA ILE A 33 4.96 -4.42 10.49
C ILE A 33 4.65 -3.19 11.35
N VAL A 34 4.83 -2.00 10.75
CA VAL A 34 4.65 -0.71 11.41
C VAL A 34 3.39 0.02 10.96
N GLY A 35 2.75 -0.43 9.89
CA GLY A 35 1.51 0.17 9.40
C GLY A 35 0.72 -0.71 8.45
N ILE A 36 -0.61 -0.57 8.50
CA ILE A 36 -1.54 -1.21 7.55
C ILE A 36 -2.58 -0.16 7.16
N GLY A 37 -2.86 -0.03 5.87
CA GLY A 37 -3.86 0.86 5.31
C GLY A 37 -4.76 0.12 4.34
N THR A 38 -6.05 0.42 4.34
CA THR A 38 -6.98 -0.10 3.33
C THR A 38 -7.92 1.00 2.84
N SER A 39 -8.32 0.91 1.58
CA SER A 39 -9.32 1.78 0.97
C SER A 39 -10.23 0.98 0.03
N PRO A 40 -11.55 1.27 -0.05
CA PRO A 40 -12.39 0.73 -1.11
C PRO A 40 -11.81 1.03 -2.50
N SER A 41 -11.80 0.05 -3.39
CA SER A 41 -11.33 0.25 -4.77
C SER A 41 -12.47 0.69 -5.67
N ARG A 42 -12.23 1.69 -6.51
CA ARG A 42 -13.16 2.21 -7.51
C ARG A 42 -12.41 2.42 -8.82
N GLY A 43 -13.09 2.24 -9.94
CA GLY A 43 -12.48 2.41 -11.26
C GLY A 43 -11.67 1.21 -11.78
N LEU A 44 -11.61 0.10 -11.04
CA LEU A 44 -11.01 -1.16 -11.50
C LEU A 44 -12.06 -2.25 -11.75
N ARG A 45 -11.86 -3.03 -12.81
CA ARG A 45 -12.66 -4.24 -13.09
C ARG A 45 -11.80 -5.29 -13.78
N LYS A 46 -11.88 -6.56 -13.33
CA LYS A 46 -11.07 -7.67 -13.88
C LYS A 46 -9.56 -7.34 -14.00
N GLY A 47 -9.02 -6.59 -13.05
CA GLY A 47 -7.60 -6.21 -13.01
C GLY A 47 -7.20 -5.08 -13.97
N VAL A 48 -8.14 -4.43 -14.65
CA VAL A 48 -7.86 -3.28 -15.52
C VAL A 48 -8.54 -2.02 -15.01
N VAL A 49 -7.90 -0.87 -15.23
CA VAL A 49 -8.50 0.44 -14.97
C VAL A 49 -9.54 0.73 -16.04
N ILE A 50 -10.79 0.88 -15.63
CA ILE A 50 -11.93 1.19 -16.50
C ILE A 50 -12.41 2.64 -16.34
N ASN A 51 -12.02 3.32 -15.28
CA ASN A 51 -12.31 4.74 -15.04
C ASN A 51 -11.21 5.34 -14.17
N ILE A 52 -10.39 6.22 -14.75
CA ILE A 52 -9.24 6.83 -14.07
C ILE A 52 -9.65 7.83 -12.98
N GLU A 53 -10.67 8.65 -13.24
CA GLU A 53 -11.20 9.64 -12.28
C GLU A 53 -11.64 8.99 -10.98
N SER A 54 -12.15 7.76 -11.08
CA SER A 54 -12.60 6.98 -9.93
C SER A 54 -11.44 6.42 -9.07
N THR A 55 -10.18 6.54 -9.48
CA THR A 55 -9.01 6.00 -8.75
C THR A 55 -8.27 7.03 -7.89
N VAL A 56 -8.62 8.31 -7.99
CA VAL A 56 -7.85 9.42 -7.40
C VAL A 56 -8.30 9.78 -5.97
N ASN A 57 -9.45 9.27 -5.50
CA ASN A 57 -10.13 9.75 -4.28
C ASN A 57 -10.51 8.65 -3.29
#